data_AF-A0A1M6PA72-F1
#
_entry.id   AF-A0A1M6PA72-F1
#
_cell.length_a   1.000
_cell.length_b   1.000
_cell.length_c   1.000
_cell.angle_alpha   90.00
_cell.angle_beta   90.00
_cell.angle_gamma   90.00
#
_symmetry.space_group_name_H-M   'P 1'
#
loop_
_entity.id
_entity.type
_entity.pdbx_description
1 polymer ?
#
loop_
_entity_poly.entity_id
_entity_poly.type
_entity_poly.pdbx_seq_one_letter_code
_entity_poly.pdbx_strand_id
1 'polypeptide(L)'
;MESLRGHTSGLCIPTYVIEAVGGGGKCPVLPQYLISRNDRKVILRNFEGVISTYTEPDDNRSICSCEDCKAENEKAELNGLRNFFTDRRIITEPCELPRARRRENPNPLSF
;
A
#
# COMPACT_ATOMS: atom_id res chain seq x y z
N MET A 1 20.10 -2.69 4.43
CA MET A 1 19.17 -3.42 3.55
C MET A 1 19.57 -3.33 2.09
N GLU A 2 19.83 -2.13 1.57
CA GLU A 2 20.38 -1.95 0.21
C GLU A 2 21.67 -2.78 0.00
N SER A 3 22.66 -2.63 0.89
CA SER A 3 23.95 -3.34 0.79
C SER A 3 23.89 -4.87 1.02
N LEU A 4 22.71 -5.43 1.29
CA LEU A 4 22.53 -6.89 1.42
C LEU A 4 21.82 -7.45 0.19
N ARG A 5 20.70 -6.83 -0.20
CA ARG A 5 19.85 -7.34 -1.28
C ARG A 5 20.59 -7.23 -2.62
N GLY A 6 20.74 -8.37 -3.32
CA GLY A 6 21.51 -8.44 -4.56
C GLY A 6 23.01 -8.72 -4.37
N HIS A 7 23.54 -8.49 -3.16
CA HIS A 7 24.93 -8.81 -2.81
C HIS A 7 25.08 -10.18 -2.14
N THR A 8 24.02 -10.71 -1.54
CA THR A 8 23.98 -12.05 -0.96
C THR A 8 22.78 -12.84 -1.48
N SER A 9 22.76 -14.16 -1.22
CA SER A 9 21.65 -15.03 -1.60
C SER A 9 20.32 -14.50 -1.09
N GLY A 10 19.25 -14.65 -1.88
CA GLY A 10 17.90 -14.24 -1.51
C GLY A 10 17.40 -14.85 -0.20
N LEU A 11 17.85 -16.07 0.13
CA LEU A 11 17.55 -16.75 1.40
C LEU A 11 18.22 -16.08 2.62
N CYS A 12 19.28 -15.31 2.39
CA CYS A 12 20.05 -14.62 3.44
C CYS A 12 19.60 -13.17 3.64
N ILE A 13 18.54 -12.71 2.95
CA ILE A 13 18.05 -11.34 3.10
C ILE A 13 16.96 -11.29 4.16
N PRO A 14 17.24 -10.78 5.37
CA PRO A 14 16.21 -10.64 6.39
C PRO A 14 15.20 -9.56 5.99
N THR A 15 14.04 -9.55 6.64
CA THR A 15 13.14 -8.40 6.60
C THR A 15 13.53 -7.46 7.73
N TYR A 16 13.93 -6.23 7.41
CA TYR A 16 14.16 -5.19 8.41
C TYR A 16 12.82 -4.63 8.85
N VAL A 17 12.54 -4.67 10.14
CA VAL A 17 11.21 -4.39 10.72
C VAL A 17 11.36 -3.37 11.83
N ILE A 18 10.45 -2.40 11.85
CA ILE A 18 10.25 -1.45 12.94
C ILE A 18 8.94 -1.83 13.64
N GLU A 19 8.94 -1.86 14.97
CA GLU A 19 7.70 -2.00 15.74
C GLU A 19 6.95 -0.67 15.75
N ALA A 20 5.72 -0.67 15.24
CA ALA A 20 4.86 0.50 15.26
C ALA A 20 4.43 0.80 16.70
N VAL A 21 4.67 2.04 17.13
CA VAL A 21 4.28 2.52 18.46
C VAL A 21 2.77 2.34 18.67
N GLY A 22 2.37 1.95 19.89
CA GLY A 22 0.96 1.77 20.23
C GLY A 22 0.35 0.46 19.72
N GLY A 23 1.17 -0.56 19.42
CA GLY A 23 0.67 -1.88 19.02
C GLY A 23 0.22 -1.98 17.57
N GLY A 24 0.67 -1.07 16.70
CA GLY A 24 0.41 -1.11 15.26
C GLY A 24 1.08 -2.28 14.52
N GLY A 25 1.84 -3.11 15.24
CA GLY A 25 2.49 -4.31 14.74
C GLY A 25 3.83 -4.07 14.04
N LYS A 26 4.31 -5.11 13.37
CA LYS A 26 5.60 -5.15 12.68
C LYS A 26 5.51 -4.47 11.32
N CYS A 27 6.20 -3.34 11.16
CA CYS A 27 6.26 -2.59 9.91
C CYS A 27 7.58 -2.90 9.17
N PRO A 28 7.55 -3.67 8.06
CA PRO A 28 8.75 -3.93 7.27
C PRO A 28 9.19 -2.67 6.51
N VAL A 29 10.49 -2.40 6.50
CA VAL A 29 11.09 -1.27 5.79
C VAL A 29 12.07 -1.77 4.74
N LEU A 30 11.87 -1.33 3.50
CA LEU A 30 12.64 -1.72 2.33
C LEU A 30 13.14 -0.47 1.60
N PRO A 31 14.27 -0.56 0.86
CA PRO A 31 14.63 0.48 -0.07
C PRO A 31 13.62 0.63 -1.20
N GLN A 32 13.50 1.85 -1.73
CA GLN A 32 12.63 2.13 -2.88
C GLN A 32 13.29 1.67 -4.18
N TYR A 33 12.75 0.60 -4.79
CA TYR A 33 13.19 0.10 -6.10
C TYR A 33 12.28 0.54 -7.25
N LEU A 34 11.00 0.83 -6.96
CA LEU A 34 10.08 1.44 -7.92
C LEU A 34 10.40 2.92 -8.09
N ILE A 35 10.83 3.31 -9.29
CA ILE A 35 11.16 4.71 -9.60
C ILE A 35 9.93 5.44 -10.12
N SER A 36 9.24 4.85 -11.10
CA SER A 36 8.10 5.45 -11.76
C SER A 36 7.20 4.38 -12.37
N ARG A 37 5.96 4.73 -12.66
CA ARG A 37 5.00 3.87 -13.33
C ARG A 37 4.04 4.71 -14.17
N ASN A 38 3.67 4.21 -15.34
CA ASN A 38 2.49 4.65 -16.07
C ASN A 38 1.55 3.47 -16.31
N ASP A 39 0.56 3.64 -17.19
CA ASP A 39 -0.44 2.65 -17.55
C ASP A 39 0.13 1.39 -18.23
N ARG A 40 1.34 1.45 -18.79
CA ARG A 40 1.95 0.38 -19.60
C ARG A 40 3.29 -0.12 -19.11
N LYS A 41 3.99 0.66 -18.29
CA LYS A 41 5.39 0.47 -17.97
C LYS A 41 5.67 0.81 -16.52
N VAL A 42 6.51 0.00 -15.92
CA VAL A 42 7.06 0.19 -14.57
C VAL A 42 8.57 0.39 -14.70
N ILE A 43 9.08 1.50 -14.18
CA ILE A 43 10.50 1.82 -14.15
C ILE A 43 11.07 1.40 -12.79
N LEU A 44 12.05 0.51 -12.82
CA LEU A 44 12.66 -0.10 -11.65
C LEU A 44 14.17 0.18 -11.64
N ARG A 45 14.76 0.28 -10.46
CA ARG A 45 16.22 0.09 -10.29
C ARG A 45 16.50 -1.26 -9.64
N ASN A 46 17.65 -1.83 -9.94
CA ASN A 46 18.22 -2.92 -9.15
C ASN A 46 19.22 -2.39 -8.10
N PHE A 47 19.89 -3.31 -7.40
CA PHE A 47 20.89 -3.01 -6.37
C PHE A 47 22.17 -2.38 -6.93
N GLU A 48 22.49 -2.59 -8.21
CA GLU A 48 23.64 -2.00 -8.91
C GLU A 48 23.34 -0.59 -9.44
N GLY A 49 22.09 -0.12 -9.30
CA GLY A 49 21.63 1.15 -9.86
C GLY A 49 21.24 1.06 -11.34
N VAL A 50 21.22 -0.13 -11.95
CA VAL A 50 20.73 -0.32 -13.31
C VAL A 50 19.23 -0.02 -13.34
N ILE A 51 18.84 0.89 -14.24
CA ILE A 51 17.45 1.26 -14.48
C ILE A 51 16.90 0.40 -15.61
N SER A 52 15.82 -0.31 -15.32
CA SER A 52 15.14 -1.18 -16.28
C SER A 52 13.65 -0.86 -16.34
N THR A 53 13.04 -1.27 -17.45
CA THR A 53 11.61 -1.08 -17.69
C THR A 53 10.93 -2.44 -17.79
N TYR A 54 9.88 -2.63 -17.01
CA TYR A 54 8.96 -3.76 -17.13
C TYR A 54 7.70 -3.31 -17.88
N THR A 55 7.35 -3.99 -18.96
CA THR A 55 6.13 -3.72 -19.72
C THR A 55 4.98 -4.54 -19.12
N GLU A 56 3.94 -3.86 -18.65
CA GLU A 56 2.73 -4.50 -18.14
C GLU A 56 1.91 -5.11 -19.30
N PRO A 57 1.21 -6.23 -19.06
CA PRO A 57 0.34 -6.85 -20.06
C PRO A 57 -0.78 -5.90 -20.50
N ASP A 58 -1.31 -6.13 -21.71
CA ASP A 58 -2.43 -5.35 -22.25
C ASP A 58 -3.69 -5.46 -21.37
N ASP A 59 -3.94 -6.65 -20.83
CA ASP A 59 -5.01 -6.89 -19.87
C ASP A 59 -4.45 -6.78 -18.45
N ASN A 60 -4.56 -5.57 -17.88
CA ASN A 60 -4.15 -5.27 -16.50
C ASN A 60 -5.31 -5.33 -15.51
N ARG A 61 -6.46 -5.89 -15.90
CA ARG A 61 -7.62 -6.07 -15.02
C ARG A 61 -7.48 -7.38 -14.25
N SER A 62 -7.47 -7.30 -12.93
CA SER A 62 -7.57 -8.47 -12.08
C SER A 62 -9.02 -8.95 -12.01
N ILE A 63 -9.49 -9.69 -13.01
CA ILE A 63 -10.81 -10.34 -12.99
C ILE A 63 -10.60 -11.78 -12.50
N CYS A 64 -10.91 -12.03 -11.23
CA CYS A 64 -10.86 -13.37 -10.66
C CYS A 64 -12.21 -13.72 -10.02
N SER A 65 -12.77 -14.87 -10.40
CA SER A 65 -14.04 -15.39 -9.87
C SER A 65 -13.89 -16.76 -9.20
N CYS A 66 -12.68 -17.11 -8.74
CA CYS A 66 -12.45 -18.34 -8.01
C CYS A 66 -13.18 -18.32 -6.66
N GLU A 67 -13.39 -19.51 -6.08
CA GLU A 67 -14.08 -19.70 -4.81
C GLU A 67 -13.41 -18.89 -3.69
N ASP A 68 -12.08 -18.86 -3.64
CA ASP A 68 -11.32 -18.09 -2.64
C ASP A 68 -11.58 -16.59 -2.74
N CYS A 69 -11.54 -16.02 -3.95
CA CYS A 69 -11.79 -14.59 -4.15
C CYS A 69 -13.24 -14.21 -3.79
N LYS A 70 -14.21 -15.08 -4.06
CA LYS A 70 -15.62 -14.86 -3.67
C LYS A 70 -15.76 -14.92 -2.15
N ALA A 71 -15.27 -15.98 -1.53
CA ALA A 71 -15.31 -16.16 -0.08
C ALA A 71 -14.61 -15.03 0.66
N GLU A 72 -13.49 -14.52 0.14
CA GLU A 72 -12.80 -13.38 0.75
C GLU A 72 -13.58 -12.06 0.64
N ASN A 73 -14.31 -11.83 -0.45
CA ASN A 73 -15.11 -10.61 -0.65
C ASN A 73 -16.42 -10.62 0.14
N GLU A 74 -16.93 -11.79 0.47
CA GLU A 74 -18.14 -12.00 1.28
C GLU A 74 -17.90 -11.87 2.79
N LYS A 75 -16.63 -11.79 3.24
CA LYS A 75 -16.31 -11.57 4.66
C LYS A 75 -16.95 -10.28 5.18
N ALA A 76 -17.68 -10.40 6.29
CA ALA A 76 -18.38 -9.29 6.92
C ALA A 76 -17.41 -8.21 7.42
N GLU A 77 -16.28 -8.62 7.99
CA GLU A 77 -15.27 -7.71 8.54
C GLU A 77 -14.08 -7.58 7.59
N LEU A 78 -14.10 -6.56 6.75
CA LEU A 78 -12.90 -6.11 6.04
C LEU A 78 -12.29 -4.94 6.83
N ASN A 79 -11.00 -5.03 7.12
CA ASN A 79 -10.28 -4.05 7.95
C ASN A 79 -9.12 -3.41 7.18
N GLY A 80 -8.70 -2.22 7.63
CA GLY A 80 -7.55 -1.50 7.08
C GLY A 80 -7.70 -1.08 5.61
N LEU A 81 -6.60 -1.19 4.85
CA LEU A 81 -6.55 -0.80 3.44
C LEU A 81 -7.48 -1.62 2.53
N ARG A 82 -7.89 -2.82 2.98
CA ARG A 82 -8.73 -3.70 2.16
C ARG A 82 -10.10 -3.10 1.87
N ASN A 83 -10.61 -2.27 2.78
CA ASN A 83 -11.87 -1.55 2.56
C ASN A 83 -11.86 -0.62 1.34
N PHE A 84 -10.68 -0.13 0.95
CA PHE A 84 -10.52 0.73 -0.24
C PHE A 84 -10.52 -0.07 -1.53
N PHE A 85 -9.97 -1.29 -1.53
CA PHE A 85 -9.93 -2.14 -2.72
C PHE A 85 -11.27 -2.81 -3.05
N THR A 86 -12.18 -2.92 -2.09
CA THR A 86 -13.53 -3.47 -2.28
C THR A 86 -14.61 -2.39 -2.34
N ASP A 87 -14.23 -1.13 -2.53
CA ASP A 87 -15.12 0.05 -2.57
C ASP A 87 -16.07 0.20 -1.35
N ARG A 88 -15.77 -0.47 -0.22
CA ARG A 88 -16.57 -0.37 1.01
C ARG A 88 -16.30 0.92 1.78
N ARG A 89 -15.10 1.49 1.63
CA ARG A 89 -14.74 2.83 2.11
C ARG A 89 -13.88 3.53 1.08
N ILE A 90 -14.17 4.80 0.82
CA ILE A 90 -13.40 5.65 -0.10
C ILE A 90 -12.34 6.47 0.66
N ILE A 91 -12.58 6.78 1.94
CA ILE A 91 -11.77 7.68 2.75
C ILE A 91 -11.64 7.10 4.18
N THR A 92 -10.45 7.22 4.78
CA THR A 92 -10.26 7.08 6.24
C THR A 92 -9.63 8.34 6.80
N GLU A 93 -10.30 8.95 7.77
CA GLU A 93 -9.86 10.16 8.46
C GLU A 93 -9.39 9.80 9.89
N PRO A 94 -8.24 10.29 10.39
CA PRO A 94 -7.89 10.18 11.80
C PRO A 94 -8.94 10.84 12.70
N CYS A 95 -9.26 10.19 13.83
CA CYS A 95 -10.35 10.62 14.72
C CYS A 95 -10.20 12.06 15.25
N GLU A 96 -8.98 12.59 15.37
CA GLU A 96 -8.74 13.90 16.00
C GLU A 96 -8.51 15.06 15.01
N LEU A 97 -8.78 14.85 13.71
CA LEU A 97 -8.54 15.87 12.68
C LEU A 97 -9.25 17.21 13.00
N PRO A 98 -8.51 18.33 13.13
CA PRO A 98 -9.12 19.65 13.39
C PRO A 98 -10.11 20.10 12.31
N ARG A 99 -9.92 19.62 11.07
CA ARG A 99 -10.85 19.88 9.96
C ARG A 99 -12.21 19.20 10.17
N ALA A 100 -12.24 18.00 10.77
CA ALA A 100 -13.48 17.27 11.06
C ALA A 100 -14.31 18.01 12.12
N ARG A 101 -13.66 18.50 13.19
CA ARG A 101 -14.32 19.29 14.24
C ARG A 101 -15.02 20.56 13.74
N ARG A 102 -14.48 21.20 12.69
CA ARG A 102 -15.12 22.37 12.06
C ARG A 102 -16.37 22.03 11.25
N ARG A 103 -16.47 20.81 10.72
CA ARG A 103 -17.68 20.34 10.01
C ARG A 103 -18.80 20.02 10.99
N GLU A 104 -18.45 19.47 12.15
CA GLU A 104 -19.40 19.12 13.22
C GLU A 104 -19.92 20.35 13.96
N ASN A 105 -19.08 21.40 14.07
CA ASN A 105 -19.45 22.65 14.73
C ASN A 105 -19.24 23.83 13.77
N PRO A 106 -20.10 23.97 12.73
CA PRO A 106 -20.04 25.11 11.84
C PRO A 106 -20.35 26.37 12.65
N ASN A 107 -19.37 27.27 12.76
CA ASN A 107 -19.55 28.51 13.48
C ASN A 107 -20.69 29.30 12.79
N PRO A 108 -21.81 29.61 13.46
CA PRO A 108 -22.95 30.27 12.82
C PRO A 108 -22.67 31.73 12.43
N LEU A 109 -21.44 32.21 12.59
CA LEU A 109 -21.03 33.60 12.38
C LEU A 109 -19.67 33.66 11.66
N SER A 110 -19.67 33.36 10.37
CA SER A 110 -18.72 33.96 9.43
C SER A 110 -19.54 34.41 8.22
N PHE A 111 -19.68 35.74 8.10
CA PHE A 111 -20.39 36.46 7.05
C PHE A 111 -20.06 35.98 5.63
#